data_AF-A0A8C4DHQ5-F1
#
_entry.id   AF-A0A8C4DHQ5-F1
#
_cell.length_a   1.000
_cell.length_b   1.000
_cell.length_c   1.000
_cell.angle_alpha   90.00
_cell.angle_beta   90.00
_cell.angle_gamma   90.00
#
_symmetry.space_group_name_H-M   'P 1'
#
loop_
_entity.id
_entity.type
_entity.pdbx_description
1 polymer ?
#
loop_
_entity_poly.entity_id
_entity_poly.type
_entity_poly.pdbx_seq_one_letter_code
_entity_poly.pdbx_strand_id
1 'polypeptide(L)' 'MSSVEYIHYRGIDMPTEAHTMESLEYAQNFSVEDTDVFSVTYPKSGTLKVQQPPFGPTGAKTQQSNSG' A
#
# COMPACT_ATOMS: atom_id res chain seq x y z
N MET A 1 -4.21 -14.44 -20.99
CA MET A 1 -3.67 -13.97 -19.70
C MET A 1 -2.40 -13.22 -20.02
N SER A 2 -2.29 -11.93 -19.69
CA SER A 2 -1.02 -11.22 -19.82
C SER A 2 -0.04 -11.81 -18.81
N SER A 3 1.17 -12.18 -19.26
CA SER A 3 2.25 -12.56 -18.36
C SER A 3 2.71 -11.33 -17.60
N VAL A 4 2.75 -11.42 -16.28
CA VAL A 4 3.41 -10.42 -15.42
C VAL A 4 4.91 -10.48 -15.73
N GLU A 5 5.48 -9.34 -16.12
CA GLU A 5 6.92 -9.23 -16.29
C GLU A 5 7.57 -8.89 -14.94
N TYR A 6 8.81 -9.36 -14.75
CA TYR A 6 9.54 -9.16 -13.50
C TYR A 6 10.89 -8.51 -13.77
N ILE A 7 11.29 -7.59 -12.90
CA ILE A 7 12.66 -7.09 -12.82
C ILE A 7 13.39 -7.92 -11.78
N HIS A 8 14.53 -8.46 -12.17
CA HIS A 8 15.43 -9.13 -11.25
C HIS A 8 16.37 -8.11 -10.60
N TYR A 9 16.20 -7.86 -9.30
CA TYR A 9 16.98 -6.89 -8.54
C TYR A 9 17.61 -7.53 -7.32
N ARG A 10 18.95 -7.62 -7.31
CA ARG A 10 19.74 -8.15 -6.18
C ARG A 10 19.26 -9.52 -5.66
N GLY A 11 18.83 -10.41 -6.55
CA GLY A 11 18.38 -11.76 -6.18
C GLY A 11 16.87 -11.86 -5.89
N ILE A 12 16.10 -10.79 -6.06
CA ILE A 12 14.64 -10.76 -5.83
C ILE A 12 13.93 -10.38 -7.14
N ASP A 13 12.85 -11.08 -7.46
CA ASP A 13 11.98 -10.76 -8.59
C ASP A 13 10.87 -9.79 -8.16
N MET A 14 10.85 -8.61 -8.76
CA MET A 14 9.92 -7.52 -8.46
C MET A 14 8.96 -7.31 -9.65
N PRO A 15 7.64 -7.21 -9.43
CA PRO A 15 6.67 -7.04 -10.52
C PRO A 15 6.85 -5.69 -11.22
N THR A 16 6.93 -5.70 -12.56
CA THR A 16 7.13 -4.47 -13.37
C THR A 16 5.92 -3.55 -13.33
N GLU A 17 4.73 -4.02 -12.97
CA GLU A 17 3.55 -3.18 -12.86
C GLU A 17 3.64 -2.17 -11.71
N ALA A 18 4.46 -2.45 -10.69
CA ALA A 18 4.61 -1.62 -9.50
C ALA A 18 6.00 -1.00 -9.34
N HIS A 19 7.02 -1.54 -10.01
CA HIS A 19 8.41 -1.15 -9.79
C HIS A 19 9.17 -0.94 -11.09
N THR A 20 10.07 0.05 -11.08
CA THR A 20 11.10 0.28 -12.10
C THR A 20 12.49 0.20 -11.48
N MET A 21 13.53 -0.03 -12.29
CA MET A 21 14.93 -0.05 -11.80
C MET A 21 15.28 1.25 -11.06
N GLU A 22 14.90 2.40 -11.61
CA GLU A 22 15.11 3.72 -11.00
C GLU A 22 14.43 3.82 -9.62
N SER A 23 13.17 3.38 -9.49
CA SER A 23 12.47 3.42 -8.19
C SER A 23 13.13 2.52 -7.14
N LEU A 24 13.70 1.38 -7.56
CA LEU A 24 14.40 0.44 -6.68
C LEU A 24 15.75 1.02 -6.24
N GLU A 25 16.49 1.65 -7.15
CA GLU A 25 17.73 2.36 -6.84
C GLU A 25 17.48 3.54 -5.91
N TYR A 26 16.41 4.30 -6.13
CA TYR A 26 16.00 5.38 -5.22
C TYR A 26 15.66 4.83 -3.84
N ALA A 27 14.82 3.80 -3.75
CA ALA A 27 14.41 3.20 -2.48
C ALA A 27 15.62 2.66 -1.69
N GLN A 28 16.63 2.11 -2.38
CA GLN A 28 17.87 1.65 -1.74
C GLN A 28 18.69 2.81 -1.16
N ASN A 29 18.71 3.97 -1.80
CA ASN A 29 19.53 5.12 -1.42
C ASN A 29 18.71 6.24 -0.75
N PHE A 30 17.49 5.94 -0.33
CA PHE A 30 16.57 6.90 0.26
C PHE A 30 17.16 7.50 1.54
N SER A 31 17.13 8.83 1.66
CA SER A 31 17.55 9.52 2.89
C SER A 31 16.47 9.39 3.94
N VAL A 32 16.81 8.83 5.09
CA VAL A 32 15.88 8.63 6.22
C VAL A 32 16.11 9.72 7.26
N GLU A 33 15.05 10.38 7.67
CA GLU A 33 15.06 11.36 8.75
C GLU A 33 14.66 10.72 10.08
N ASP A 34 15.08 11.30 11.20
CA ASP A 34 14.81 10.77 12.56
C ASP A 34 13.30 10.64 12.87
N THR A 35 12.45 11.40 12.17
CA THR A 35 11.01 11.42 12.37
C THR A 35 10.25 10.44 11.46
N ASP A 36 10.93 9.79 10.52
CA ASP A 36 10.28 8.89 9.58
C ASP A 36 9.87 7.57 10.25
N VAL A 37 8.71 7.05 9.86
CA VAL A 37 8.19 5.78 10.35
C VAL A 37 7.81 4.89 9.18
N PHE A 38 8.46 3.73 9.07
CA PHE A 38 8.22 2.75 8.01
C PHE A 38 7.52 1.50 8.53
N SER A 39 6.60 0.97 7.74
CA SER A 39 6.00 -0.35 7.96
C SER A 39 6.58 -1.34 6.97
N VAL A 40 7.39 -2.28 7.46
CA VAL A 40 8.05 -3.31 6.64
C VAL A 40 7.25 -4.61 6.73
N THR A 41 6.72 -5.07 5.60
CA THR A 41 5.86 -6.27 5.54
C THR A 41 6.19 -7.12 4.32
N TYR A 42 5.97 -8.43 4.42
CA TYR A 42 6.00 -9.31 3.25
C TYR A 42 4.64 -9.25 2.54
N PRO A 43 4.59 -9.25 1.20
CA PRO A 43 3.32 -9.21 0.49
C PRO A 43 2.32 -10.26 1.00
N LYS A 44 1.06 -9.84 1.18
CA LYS A 44 -0.04 -10.66 1.74
C LYS A 44 0.06 -10.99 3.24
N SER A 45 1.04 -10.49 3.98
CA SER A 45 1.15 -10.72 5.45
C SER A 45 0.28 -9.80 6.32
N GLY A 46 -0.61 -8.98 5.73
CA GLY A 46 -1.63 -8.23 6.49
C GLY A 46 -1.57 -6.69 6.44
N THR A 47 -0.81 -6.08 5.51
CA THR A 47 -0.60 -4.62 5.40
C THR A 47 -1.89 -3.78 5.39
N LEU A 48 -2.99 -4.30 4.82
CA LEU A 48 -4.26 -3.57 4.70
C LEU A 48 -4.89 -3.18 6.05
N LYS A 49 -4.61 -3.90 7.13
CA LYS A 49 -5.19 -3.61 8.47
C LYS A 49 -4.44 -2.53 9.24
N VAL A 50 -3.16 -2.30 8.94
CA VAL A 50 -2.35 -1.26 9.62
C VAL A 50 -2.65 0.12 9.04
N GLN A 51 -3.03 0.19 7.75
CA GLN A 51 -3.36 1.44 7.06
C GLN A 51 -4.82 1.90 7.27
N GLN A 52 -5.77 0.97 7.43
CA GLN A 52 -7.17 1.29 7.70
C GLN A 52 -7.48 1.14 9.20
N PRO A 53 -7.64 2.24 9.96
CA PRO A 53 -8.25 2.13 11.27
C PRO A 53 -9.65 1.50 11.14
N PRO A 54 -10.09 0.66 12.11
CA PRO A 54 -11.31 -0.17 12.02
C PRO A 54 -12.63 0.61 11.98
N PHE A 55 -12.59 1.94 11.97
CA PHE A 55 -13.76 2.79 11.98
C PHE A 55 -14.04 3.27 10.55
N GLY A 56 -14.95 2.57 9.88
CA GLY A 56 -15.64 3.11 8.70
C GLY A 56 -16.40 4.41 9.05
N PRO A 57 -16.91 5.14 8.04
CA PRO A 57 -17.57 6.42 8.25
C PRO A 57 -18.79 6.26 9.17
N THR A 58 -18.68 6.77 10.38
CA THR A 58 -19.79 6.91 11.33
C THR A 58 -20.60 8.14 10.95
N GLY A 59 -21.87 7.95 10.59
CA GLY A 59 -22.85 9.01 10.31
C GLY A 59 -23.08 9.22 8.81
N ALA A 60 -24.28 9.13 8.24
CA ALA A 60 -25.58 9.49 8.78
C ALA A 60 -26.67 8.51 8.29
N LYS A 61 -27.49 7.99 9.21
CA LYS A 61 -28.83 7.53 8.85
C LYS A 61 -29.74 8.76 8.83
N THR A 62 -30.05 9.28 7.65
CA THR A 62 -31.13 10.25 7.48
C THR A 62 -32.44 9.56 7.86
N GLN A 63 -33.11 10.08 8.89
CA GLN A 63 -34.45 9.67 9.28
C GLN A 63 -35.40 9.87 8.09
N GLN A 64 -36.12 8.82 7.70
CA GLN A 64 -37.31 8.97 6.88
C GLN A 64 -38.36 9.72 7.71
N SER A 65 -38.61 10.98 7.36
CA SER A 65 -39.81 11.69 7.81
C SER A 65 -41.00 11.16 6.99
N ASN A 66 -41.82 10.31 7.60
CA ASN A 66 -43.19 10.12 7.15
C ASN A 66 -44.01 11.31 7.64
N SER A 67 -44.54 12.11 6.71
CA SER A 67 -45.69 12.99 6.97
C SER A 67 -46.81 12.56 6.04
N GLY A 68 -47.94 12.22 6.64
CA GLY A 68 -49.23 12.03 5.95
C GLY A 68 -49.86 13.34 5.53
#